data_AF-A0A842V1X6-F1
#
_entry.id   AF-A0A842V1X6-F1
#
_cell.length_a   1.000
_cell.length_b   1.000
_cell.length_c   1.000
_cell.angle_alpha   90.00
_cell.angle_beta   90.00
_cell.angle_gamma   90.00
#
_symmetry.space_group_name_H-M   'P 1'
#
loop_
_entity.id
_entity.type
_entity.pdbx_description
1 polymer ?
#
loop_
_entity_poly.entity_id
_entity_poly.type
_entity_poly.pdbx_seq_one_letter_code
_entity_poly.pdbx_strand_id
1 'polypeptide(L)'
;MEFLIYFLTAVLAYIGLAGGFALAQISPEEMKPGRKYFDALNYILFSLIMLMLLFFESPTIGITVLLAISIYIKFGRQKATLKIAYGVLGAVLALLTFDKYIFMITASLIFMFGIVSGTLCSIRHSQMSRKQQFLYIMGSNALFFLTALPLYFLELKVIP
;
A
#
# COMPACT_ATOMS: atom_id res chain seq x y z
N MET A 1 6.44 8.42 -18.02
CA MET A 1 4.97 8.61 -17.79
C MET A 1 4.70 10.07 -17.48
N GLU A 2 3.61 10.67 -17.97
CA GLU A 2 3.24 12.05 -17.60
C GLU A 2 2.98 12.20 -16.10
N PHE A 3 3.47 13.30 -15.51
CA PHE A 3 3.36 13.55 -14.07
C PHE A 3 1.92 13.58 -13.59
N LEU A 4 1.01 14.19 -14.37
CA LEU A 4 -0.41 14.27 -14.00
C LEU A 4 -1.03 12.88 -13.85
N ILE A 5 -0.75 11.97 -14.80
CA ILE A 5 -1.24 10.59 -14.75
C ILE A 5 -0.66 9.89 -13.54
N TYR A 6 0.65 9.98 -13.33
CA TYR A 6 1.32 9.38 -12.18
C TYR A 6 0.72 9.84 -10.84
N PHE A 7 0.58 11.16 -10.67
CA PHE A 7 0.05 11.78 -9.46
C PHE A 7 -1.39 11.32 -9.20
N LEU A 8 -2.25 11.36 -10.22
CA LEU A 8 -3.64 10.90 -10.08
C LEU A 8 -3.72 9.41 -9.76
N THR A 9 -2.88 8.58 -10.37
CA THR A 9 -2.81 7.14 -10.05
C THR A 9 -2.34 6.91 -8.62
N ALA A 10 -1.35 7.65 -8.14
CA ALA A 10 -0.90 7.57 -6.75
C ALA A 10 -2.01 7.99 -5.76
N VAL A 11 -2.76 9.05 -6.08
CA VAL A 11 -3.93 9.48 -5.30
C VAL A 11 -5.00 8.39 -5.27
N LEU A 12 -5.33 7.81 -6.43
CA LEU A 12 -6.30 6.72 -6.52
C LEU A 12 -5.86 5.50 -5.70
N ALA A 13 -4.61 5.06 -5.86
CA ALA A 13 -4.05 3.95 -5.08
C ALA A 13 -4.17 4.19 -3.57
N TYR A 14 -3.90 5.41 -3.13
CA TYR A 14 -3.98 5.81 -1.73
C TYR A 14 -5.42 5.90 -1.19
N ILE A 15 -6.39 6.32 -2.01
CA ILE A 15 -7.81 6.41 -1.63
C ILE A 15 -8.40 5.05 -1.23
N GLY A 16 -7.79 3.93 -1.62
CA GLY A 16 -8.17 2.59 -1.15
C GLY A 16 -8.28 2.52 0.38
N LEU A 17 -7.41 3.21 1.13
CA LEU A 17 -7.47 3.30 2.59
C LEU A 17 -8.78 3.91 3.09
N ALA A 18 -9.25 4.98 2.45
CA ALA A 18 -10.52 5.62 2.78
C ALA A 18 -11.69 4.68 2.46
N GLY A 19 -11.62 3.94 1.34
CA GLY A 19 -12.60 2.91 0.99
C GLY A 19 -12.67 1.79 2.03
N GLY A 20 -11.53 1.32 2.52
CA GLY A 20 -11.46 0.34 3.60
C GLY A 20 -12.03 0.84 4.92
N PHE A 21 -11.72 2.09 5.27
CA PHE A 21 -12.33 2.75 6.43
C PHE A 21 -13.86 2.80 6.29
N ALA A 22 -14.38 3.25 5.14
CA ALA A 22 -15.81 3.32 4.88
C ALA A 22 -16.48 1.94 5.01
N LEU A 23 -15.87 0.90 4.44
CA LEU A 23 -16.37 -0.47 4.51
C LEU A 23 -16.49 -0.97 5.95
N ALA A 24 -15.52 -0.67 6.81
CA ALA A 24 -15.59 -1.00 8.23
C ALA A 24 -16.69 -0.25 9.00
N GLN A 25 -17.16 0.90 8.50
CA GLN A 25 -18.24 1.66 9.13
C GLN A 25 -19.64 1.20 8.67
N ILE A 26 -19.75 0.63 7.47
CA ILE A 26 -21.04 0.19 6.90
C ILE A 26 -21.54 -1.08 7.59
N SER A 27 -20.65 -2.05 7.85
CA SER A 27 -21.02 -3.33 8.49
C SER A 27 -20.05 -3.69 9.62
N PRO A 28 -20.05 -2.95 10.74
CA PRO A 28 -19.14 -3.17 11.86
C PRO A 28 -19.29 -4.56 12.51
N GLU A 29 -20.48 -5.17 12.42
CA GLU A 29 -20.81 -6.49 12.93
C GLU A 29 -20.04 -7.62 12.21
N GLU A 30 -19.84 -7.53 10.90
CA GLU A 30 -19.12 -8.55 10.11
C GLU A 30 -17.60 -8.45 10.24
N MET A 31 -17.09 -7.31 10.71
CA MET A 31 -15.67 -7.04 10.73
C MET A 31 -14.88 -7.91 11.73
N LYS A 32 -15.48 -8.23 12.89
CA LYS A 32 -14.83 -9.08 13.90
C LYS A 32 -14.57 -10.51 13.40
N PRO A 33 -15.58 -11.26 12.91
CA PRO A 33 -15.34 -12.59 12.34
C PRO A 33 -14.54 -12.54 11.03
N GLY A 34 -14.72 -11.48 10.23
CA GLY A 34 -14.02 -11.26 8.97
C GLY A 34 -12.51 -11.01 9.09
N ARG A 35 -12.03 -10.58 10.28
CA ARG A 35 -10.65 -10.13 10.50
C ARG A 35 -9.58 -11.10 9.98
N LYS A 36 -9.73 -12.41 10.22
CA LYS A 36 -8.75 -13.42 9.79
C LYS A 36 -8.62 -13.49 8.26
N TYR A 37 -9.72 -13.28 7.54
CA TYR A 37 -9.74 -13.28 6.07
C TYR A 37 -9.13 -12.00 5.53
N PHE A 38 -9.42 -10.86 6.16
CA PHE A 38 -8.75 -9.60 5.82
C PHE A 38 -7.25 -9.66 6.08
N ASP A 39 -6.80 -10.21 7.22
CA ASP A 39 -5.37 -10.39 7.49
C ASP A 39 -4.72 -11.30 6.42
N ALA A 40 -5.34 -12.43 6.04
CA ALA A 40 -4.84 -13.31 4.99
C ALA A 40 -4.77 -12.61 3.62
N LEU A 41 -5.84 -11.92 3.22
CA LEU A 41 -5.91 -11.18 1.97
C LEU A 41 -4.88 -10.06 1.92
N ASN A 42 -4.60 -9.43 3.07
CA ASN A 42 -3.58 -8.40 3.20
C ASN A 42 -2.18 -8.95 2.90
N TYR A 43 -1.84 -10.14 3.41
CA TYR A 43 -0.57 -10.80 3.08
C TYR A 43 -0.49 -11.19 1.60
N ILE A 44 -1.57 -11.74 1.05
CA ILE A 44 -1.62 -12.13 -0.37
C ILE A 44 -1.40 -10.91 -1.27
N LEU A 45 -2.15 -9.83 -1.05
CA LEU A 45 -2.03 -8.60 -1.84
C LEU A 45 -0.64 -7.99 -1.72
N PHE A 46 -0.08 -7.91 -0.51
CA PHE A 46 1.28 -7.40 -0.34
C PHE A 46 2.30 -8.27 -1.10
N SER A 47 2.16 -9.59 -1.03
CA SER A 47 3.06 -10.53 -1.71
C SER A 47 2.95 -10.42 -3.22
N LEU A 48 1.73 -10.25 -3.75
CA LEU A 48 1.51 -9.99 -5.18
C LEU A 48 2.13 -8.67 -5.63
N ILE A 49 2.00 -7.60 -4.84
CA ILE A 49 2.64 -6.31 -5.16
C ILE A 49 4.16 -6.46 -5.17
N MET A 50 4.73 -7.15 -4.17
CA MET A 50 6.17 -7.41 -4.13
C MET A 50 6.63 -8.32 -5.28
N LEU A 51 5.80 -9.27 -5.73
CA LEU A 51 6.08 -10.10 -6.89
C LEU A 51 6.18 -9.28 -8.18
N MET A 52 5.43 -8.17 -8.29
CA MET A 52 5.53 -7.26 -9.45
C MET A 52 6.94 -6.68 -9.62
N LEU A 53 7.71 -6.54 -8.54
CA LEU A 53 9.10 -6.12 -8.60
C LEU A 53 10.05 -7.19 -9.14
N LEU A 54 9.68 -8.49 -9.15
CA LEU A 54 10.53 -9.53 -9.75
C LEU A 54 10.57 -9.47 -11.27
N PHE A 55 9.65 -8.73 -11.90
CA PHE A 55 9.68 -8.50 -13.34
C PHE A 55 10.80 -7.54 -13.77
N PHE A 56 11.51 -6.91 -12.82
CA PHE A 56 12.76 -6.25 -13.15
C PHE A 56 13.88 -7.28 -13.29
N GLU A 57 14.65 -7.20 -14.39
CA GLU A 57 15.74 -8.12 -14.70
C GLU A 57 16.97 -8.03 -13.76
N SER A 58 16.88 -7.29 -12.65
CA SER A 58 18.01 -7.12 -11.73
C SER A 58 17.98 -8.13 -10.58
N PRO A 59 19.06 -8.92 -10.38
CA PRO A 59 19.14 -9.89 -9.27
C PRO A 59 19.10 -9.23 -7.89
N THR A 60 19.52 -7.96 -7.77
CA THR A 60 19.44 -7.23 -6.49
C THR A 60 18.00 -6.92 -6.08
N ILE A 61 17.10 -6.74 -7.06
CA ILE A 61 15.69 -6.49 -6.81
C ILE A 61 15.02 -7.75 -6.26
N GLY A 62 15.38 -8.93 -6.77
CA GLY A 62 14.89 -10.21 -6.25
C GLY A 62 15.19 -10.43 -4.76
N ILE A 63 16.42 -10.15 -4.33
CA ILE A 63 16.82 -10.25 -2.92
C ILE A 63 16.04 -9.24 -2.07
N THR A 64 15.88 -8.01 -2.57
CA THR A 64 15.16 -6.93 -1.89
C THR A 64 13.69 -7.29 -1.68
N VAL A 65 13.05 -7.88 -2.70
CA VAL A 65 11.67 -8.38 -2.64
C VAL A 65 11.51 -9.48 -1.59
N LEU A 66 12.40 -10.47 -1.58
CA LEU A 66 12.34 -11.57 -0.61
C LEU A 66 12.53 -11.08 0.83
N LEU A 67 13.43 -10.11 1.05
CA LEU A 67 13.60 -9.47 2.34
C LEU A 67 12.36 -8.68 2.75
N ALA A 68 11.76 -7.90 1.84
CA ALA A 68 10.56 -7.13 2.11
C ALA A 68 9.38 -8.04 2.50
N ILE A 69 9.17 -9.14 1.76
CA ILE A 69 8.16 -10.15 2.09
C ILE A 69 8.45 -10.78 3.46
N SER A 70 9.69 -11.16 3.73
CA SER A 70 10.08 -11.81 4.99
C SER A 70 9.85 -10.91 6.21
N ILE A 71 10.24 -9.63 6.10
CA ILE A 71 9.98 -8.61 7.13
C ILE A 71 8.46 -8.43 7.30
N TYR A 72 7.72 -8.36 6.20
CA TYR A 72 6.28 -8.18 6.24
C TYR A 72 5.56 -9.36 6.90
N ILE A 73 5.94 -10.60 6.62
CA ILE A 73 5.36 -11.78 7.26
C ILE A 73 5.68 -11.80 8.76
N LYS A 74 6.94 -11.52 9.14
CA LYS A 74 7.39 -11.56 10.54
C LYS A 74 6.76 -10.44 11.39
N PHE A 75 6.60 -9.25 10.82
CA PHE A 75 6.20 -8.06 11.56
C PHE A 75 4.83 -7.50 11.18
N GLY A 76 4.17 -7.98 10.12
CA GLY A 76 2.91 -7.44 9.57
C GLY A 76 1.75 -7.36 10.56
N ARG A 77 1.84 -8.13 11.65
CA ARG A 77 0.87 -8.06 12.76
C ARG A 77 0.99 -6.80 13.62
N GLN A 78 2.13 -6.10 13.60
CA GLN A 78 2.39 -4.93 14.43
C GLN A 78 1.92 -3.62 13.78
N LYS A 79 1.50 -2.64 14.60
CA LYS A 79 0.98 -1.34 14.14
C LYS A 79 2.00 -0.52 13.35
N ALA A 80 3.28 -0.61 13.71
CA ALA A 80 4.37 0.11 13.03
C ALA A 80 4.55 -0.36 11.58
N THR A 81 4.20 -1.62 11.30
CA THR A 81 4.44 -2.27 10.01
C THR A 81 3.54 -1.73 8.91
N LEU A 82 2.34 -1.24 9.23
CA LEU A 82 1.44 -0.68 8.21
C LEU A 82 2.00 0.62 7.62
N LYS A 83 2.53 1.50 8.48
CA LYS A 83 3.15 2.78 8.07
C LYS A 83 4.35 2.54 7.17
N ILE A 84 5.22 1.62 7.59
CA ILE A 84 6.42 1.24 6.84
C ILE A 84 6.02 0.58 5.52
N ALA A 85 5.02 -0.32 5.53
CA ALA A 85 4.52 -0.96 4.32
C ALA A 85 4.02 0.07 3.31
N TYR A 86 3.25 1.07 3.72
CA TYR A 86 2.82 2.15 2.80
C TYR A 86 3.97 2.98 2.25
N GLY A 87 4.99 3.28 3.06
CA GLY A 87 6.22 3.91 2.56
C GLY A 87 6.91 3.06 1.49
N VAL A 88 7.03 1.74 1.73
CA VAL A 88 7.57 0.79 0.75
C VAL A 88 6.70 0.74 -0.51
N LEU A 89 5.38 0.67 -0.39
CA LEU A 89 4.47 0.65 -1.54
C LEU A 89 4.56 1.91 -2.39
N GLY A 90 4.75 3.09 -1.78
CA GLY A 90 5.01 4.32 -2.52
C GLY A 90 6.32 4.27 -3.31
N ALA A 91 7.37 3.70 -2.73
CA ALA A 91 8.63 3.47 -3.43
C ALA A 91 8.49 2.46 -4.57
N VAL A 92 7.79 1.33 -4.33
CA VAL A 92 7.47 0.34 -5.37
C VAL A 92 6.72 0.97 -6.53
N LEU A 93 5.72 1.81 -6.24
CA LEU A 93 4.93 2.47 -7.27
C LEU A 93 5.78 3.44 -8.10
N ALA A 94 6.71 4.17 -7.48
CA ALA A 94 7.66 5.02 -8.20
C ALA A 94 8.59 4.19 -9.10
N LEU A 95 9.21 3.14 -8.55
CA LEU A 95 10.12 2.27 -9.29
C LEU A 95 9.47 1.64 -10.52
N LEU A 96 8.16 1.38 -10.49
CA LEU A 96 7.44 0.72 -11.57
C LEU A 96 7.00 1.65 -12.71
N THR A 97 7.43 2.91 -12.73
CA THR A 97 6.96 3.88 -13.73
C THR A 97 7.46 3.62 -15.16
N PHE A 98 8.47 2.76 -15.32
CA PHE A 98 9.05 2.38 -16.62
C PHE A 98 8.09 1.59 -17.50
N ASP A 99 7.27 0.71 -16.91
CA ASP A 99 6.28 -0.09 -17.64
C ASP A 99 4.86 0.32 -17.25
N LYS A 100 4.14 0.91 -18.21
CA LYS A 100 2.78 1.41 -17.98
C LYS A 100 1.82 0.31 -17.52
N TYR A 101 1.93 -0.91 -18.05
CA TYR A 101 1.03 -2.01 -17.72
C TYR A 101 1.29 -2.51 -16.30
N ILE A 102 2.55 -2.77 -15.95
CA ILE A 102 2.92 -3.23 -14.60
C ILE A 102 2.60 -2.14 -13.57
N PHE A 103 2.84 -0.88 -13.89
CA PHE A 103 2.45 0.27 -13.06
C PHE A 103 0.96 0.28 -12.75
N MET A 104 0.09 0.18 -13.77
CA MET A 104 -1.36 0.22 -13.60
C MET A 104 -1.88 -0.97 -12.79
N ILE A 105 -1.35 -2.17 -13.05
CA ILE A 105 -1.68 -3.38 -12.28
C ILE A 105 -1.27 -3.18 -10.82
N THR A 106 -0.06 -2.69 -10.58
CA THR A 106 0.46 -2.49 -9.22
C THR A 106 -0.29 -1.41 -8.46
N ALA A 107 -0.64 -0.30 -9.11
CA ALA A 107 -1.49 0.73 -8.52
C ALA A 107 -2.86 0.17 -8.10
N SER A 108 -3.46 -0.69 -8.93
CA SER A 108 -4.73 -1.36 -8.64
C SER A 108 -4.60 -2.33 -7.44
N LEU A 109 -3.50 -3.08 -7.37
CA LEU A 109 -3.21 -3.94 -6.23
C LEU A 109 -2.98 -3.14 -4.94
N ILE A 110 -2.27 -2.01 -5.01
CA ILE A 110 -2.08 -1.09 -3.87
C ILE A 110 -3.43 -0.52 -3.41
N PHE A 111 -4.31 -0.14 -4.34
CA PHE A 111 -5.67 0.29 -4.02
C PHE A 111 -6.44 -0.80 -3.25
N MET A 112 -6.44 -2.04 -3.75
CA MET A 112 -7.09 -3.17 -3.06
C MET A 112 -6.46 -3.44 -1.69
N PHE A 113 -5.13 -3.37 -1.61
CA PHE A 113 -4.40 -3.49 -0.35
C PHE A 113 -4.81 -2.38 0.64
N GLY A 114 -5.10 -1.18 0.14
CA GLY A 114 -5.67 -0.08 0.90
C GLY A 114 -7.04 -0.35 1.47
N ILE A 115 -7.93 -0.95 0.70
CA ILE A 115 -9.24 -1.33 1.22
C ILE A 115 -9.06 -2.29 2.41
N VAL A 116 -8.28 -3.34 2.23
CA VAL A 116 -8.06 -4.33 3.29
C VAL A 116 -7.37 -3.73 4.51
N SER A 117 -6.32 -2.93 4.29
CA SER A 117 -5.53 -2.29 5.35
C SER A 117 -6.33 -1.25 6.13
N GLY A 118 -7.14 -0.44 5.44
CA GLY A 118 -8.03 0.55 6.04
C GLY A 118 -9.09 -0.12 6.92
N THR A 119 -9.69 -1.22 6.43
CA THR A 119 -10.62 -2.05 7.21
C THR A 119 -9.96 -2.59 8.48
N LEU A 120 -8.81 -3.26 8.35
CA LEU A 120 -8.08 -3.83 9.50
C LEU A 120 -7.66 -2.77 10.52
N CYS A 121 -7.23 -1.59 10.06
CA CYS A 121 -6.83 -0.50 10.95
C CYS A 121 -8.02 0.06 11.73
N SER A 122 -9.18 0.18 11.08
CA SER A 122 -10.44 0.62 11.70
C SER A 122 -10.90 -0.34 12.79
N ILE A 123 -10.83 -1.66 12.53
CA ILE A 123 -11.15 -2.70 13.53
C ILE A 123 -10.27 -2.56 14.77
N ARG A 124 -8.96 -2.40 14.58
CA ARG A 124 -7.96 -2.29 15.67
C ARG A 124 -8.12 -1.03 16.50
N HIS A 125 -8.72 0.02 15.96
CA HIS A 125 -8.90 1.32 16.63
C HIS A 125 -10.36 1.67 16.87
N SER A 126 -11.23 0.66 17.01
CA SER A 126 -12.66 0.82 17.27
C SER A 126 -13.01 1.68 18.51
N GLN A 127 -12.06 1.84 19.45
CA GLN A 127 -12.19 2.69 20.63
C GLN A 127 -12.03 4.20 20.34
N MET A 128 -11.44 4.58 19.20
CA MET A 128 -11.28 5.99 18.81
C MET A 128 -12.55 6.50 18.14
N SER A 129 -12.78 7.82 18.16
CA SER A 129 -13.87 8.41 17.38
C SER A 129 -13.66 8.22 15.87
N ARG A 130 -14.73 8.18 15.07
CA ARG A 130 -14.67 8.00 13.61
C ARG A 130 -13.71 8.98 12.92
N LYS A 131 -13.76 10.26 13.32
CA LYS A 131 -12.87 11.30 12.79
C LYS A 131 -11.40 11.03 13.13
N GLN A 132 -11.11 10.63 14.37
CA GLN A 132 -9.74 10.29 14.80
C GLN A 132 -9.23 9.05 14.09
N GLN A 133 -10.06 8.02 13.91
CA GLN A 133 -9.70 6.82 13.15
C GLN A 133 -9.33 7.17 11.71
N PHE A 134 -10.18 7.94 11.03
CA PHE A 134 -9.94 8.36 9.65
C PHE A 134 -8.65 9.18 9.52
N LEU A 135 -8.48 10.22 10.35
CA LEU A 135 -7.27 11.04 10.33
C LEU A 135 -6.02 10.24 10.68
N TYR A 136 -6.13 9.28 11.61
CA TYR A 136 -5.04 8.38 11.94
C TYR A 136 -4.69 7.50 10.74
N ILE A 137 -5.66 6.85 10.09
CA ILE A 137 -5.42 5.97 8.93
C ILE A 137 -4.78 6.75 7.78
N MET A 138 -5.33 7.91 7.42
CA MET A 138 -4.77 8.71 6.34
C MET A 138 -3.40 9.27 6.75
N GLY A 139 -3.33 10.03 7.84
CA GLY A 139 -2.10 10.69 8.27
C GLY A 139 -0.94 9.71 8.53
N SER A 140 -1.20 8.55 9.13
CA SER A 140 -0.15 7.57 9.42
C SER A 140 0.46 6.92 8.17
N ASN A 141 -0.27 6.90 7.05
CA ASN A 141 0.18 6.32 5.79
C ASN A 141 0.61 7.38 4.78
N ALA A 142 0.68 8.66 5.16
CA ALA A 142 1.16 9.75 4.29
C ALA A 142 2.61 9.55 3.81
N LEU A 143 3.39 8.69 4.48
CA LEU A 143 4.70 8.21 4.02
C LEU A 143 4.66 7.68 2.58
N PHE A 144 3.52 7.15 2.13
CA PHE A 144 3.33 6.75 0.74
C PHE A 144 3.63 7.88 -0.26
N PHE A 145 3.13 9.09 -0.04
CA PHE A 145 3.40 10.21 -0.93
C PHE A 145 4.82 10.76 -0.75
N LEU A 146 5.36 10.68 0.47
CA LEU A 146 6.73 11.10 0.75
C LEU A 146 7.76 10.21 0.07
N THR A 147 7.44 8.95 -0.23
CA THR A 147 8.31 8.08 -1.02
C THR A 147 7.97 8.15 -2.50
N ALA A 148 6.69 8.10 -2.87
CA ALA A 148 6.25 8.09 -4.27
C ALA A 148 6.69 9.34 -5.04
N LEU A 149 6.34 10.54 -4.56
CA LEU A 149 6.56 11.78 -5.33
C LEU A 149 8.04 12.12 -5.51
N PRO A 150 8.90 12.10 -4.48
CA PRO A 150 10.30 12.45 -4.66
C PRO A 150 11.04 11.45 -5.55
N LEU A 151 10.74 10.14 -5.42
CA LEU A 151 11.38 9.11 -6.25
C LEU A 151 11.02 9.26 -7.73
N TYR A 152 9.77 9.61 -8.05
CA TYR A 152 9.37 9.91 -9.43
C TYR A 152 10.22 11.03 -10.06
N PHE A 153 10.48 12.12 -9.32
CA PHE A 153 11.33 13.22 -9.82
C PHE A 153 12.82 12.86 -9.89
N LEU A 154 13.29 11.94 -9.06
CA LEU A 154 14.67 11.46 -9.11
C LEU A 154 14.89 10.54 -10.32
N GLU A 155 13.95 9.66 -10.63
CA GLU A 155 14.04 8.80 -11.82
C GLU A 155 14.02 9.58 -13.14
N LEU A 156 13.23 10.67 -13.21
CA LEU A 156 13.26 11.59 -14.36
C LEU A 156 14.64 12.19 -14.64
N LYS A 157 15.57 12.18 -13.67
CA LYS A 157 16.94 12.69 -13.86
C LYS A 157 17.95 11.60 -14.24
N VAL A 158 17.61 10.32 -14.06
CA VAL A 158 18.54 9.20 -14.25
C VAL A 158 18.46 8.63 -15.68
N ILE A 159 17.39 8.91 -16.40
CA ILE A 159 17.23 8.53 -17.81
C ILE A 159 17.57 9.77 -18.67
N PRO A 160 18.72 9.80 -19.38
CA PRO A 160 19.06 10.87 -20.32
C PRO A 160 18.17 10.86 -21.58
#